data_AF-A0A840QU06-F1
#
_entry.id   AF-A0A840QU06-F1
#
_cell.length_a   1.000
_cell.length_b   1.000
_cell.length_c   1.000
_cell.angle_alpha   90.00
_cell.angle_beta   90.00
_cell.angle_gamma   90.00
#
_symmetry.space_group_name_H-M   'P 1'
#
loop_
_entity.id
_entity.type
_entity.pdbx_description
1 polymer ?
#
loop_
_entity_poly.entity_id
_entity_poly.type
_entity_poly.pdbx_seq_one_letter_code
_entity_poly.pdbx_strand_id
1 'polypeptide(L)'
;MDVILIVMQVILLIGVGALVIHGQRMKKQLSKMKEYQELKAEMKKDLQEEGKQIATRLQQEIQYRFQMLTDEQKTEMSERQSAANQELQRIGGRVTEETERRIEEKTQQLLDRFNVYIEEEEREINAWLTHVQQEDNRAKKVDILESAINKHPSSRKLVEGYIAAIQPLTQATNDRIRKSAIERMQRTLRVFLDHCQAEDFTYAFDQLDASLKLGNNYMNEVEGKRADHLNATLKKLESYMNKLDKNGSLSEADIEEIEKLDSALDRSFLAQDEAQKKRYEVISKKLMDYFTNQAPSEQEKRSYNFKALQAIKQAHESFLSHEKEAKKGTNIQKYSRLLGGWDMDRFYPATQVYYQSVYSDIFSKLEAQVKPEFTKMIMNSDQQTVG
;
A
#
# COMPACT_ATOMS: atom_id res chain seq x y z
N MET A 1 16.79 0.73 28.06
CA MET A 1 16.32 2.10 28.38
C MET A 1 16.63 3.07 27.25
N ASP A 2 17.72 2.86 26.50
CA ASP A 2 18.19 3.76 25.44
C ASP A 2 17.29 3.86 24.20
N VAL A 3 16.57 2.79 23.84
CA VAL A 3 15.68 2.78 22.67
C VAL A 3 14.46 3.71 22.87
N ILE A 4 13.93 3.78 24.09
CA ILE A 4 12.80 4.65 24.43
C ILE A 4 13.24 6.13 24.41
N LEU A 5 14.46 6.40 24.85
CA LEU A 5 15.04 7.75 24.82
C LEU A 5 15.27 8.23 23.38
N ILE A 6 15.75 7.35 22.50
CA ILE A 6 15.98 7.65 21.08
C ILE A 6 14.64 7.88 20.36
N VAL A 7 13.62 7.06 20.61
CA VAL A 7 12.29 7.24 20.02
C VAL A 7 11.63 8.53 20.51
N MET A 8 11.77 8.88 21.79
CA MET A 8 11.29 10.17 22.30
C MET A 8 12.03 11.36 21.69
N GLN A 9 13.35 11.27 21.48
CA GLN A 9 14.13 12.33 20.83
C GLN A 9 13.74 12.50 19.35
N VAL A 10 13.45 11.42 18.64
CA VAL A 10 13.00 11.46 17.24
C VAL A 10 11.59 12.04 17.13
N ILE A 11 10.68 11.69 18.04
CA ILE A 11 9.31 12.28 18.09
C ILE A 11 9.37 13.77 18.46
N LEU A 12 10.25 14.16 19.40
CA LEU A 12 10.51 15.58 19.71
C LEU A 12 11.10 16.33 18.53
N LEU A 13 12.06 15.75 17.79
CA LEU A 13 12.66 16.37 16.60
C LEU A 13 11.67 16.52 15.45
N ILE A 14 10.77 15.55 15.26
CA ILE A 14 9.72 15.61 14.22
C ILE A 14 8.62 16.61 14.62
N GLY A 15 8.21 16.64 15.89
CA GLY A 15 7.25 17.61 16.43
C GLY A 15 7.77 19.05 16.40
N VAL A 16 9.04 19.25 16.76
CA VAL A 16 9.72 20.55 16.65
C VAL A 16 9.92 20.93 15.18
N GLY A 17 10.22 19.99 14.29
CA GLY A 17 10.31 20.23 12.85
C GLY A 17 8.98 20.69 12.23
N ALA A 18 7.87 20.06 12.60
CA ALA A 18 6.53 20.47 12.17
C ALA A 18 6.12 21.83 12.74
N LEU A 19 6.43 22.11 14.02
CA LEU A 19 6.23 23.43 14.64
C LEU A 19 7.13 24.51 14.03
N VAL A 20 8.33 24.19 13.58
CA VAL A 20 9.24 25.12 12.89
C VAL A 20 8.77 25.39 11.46
N ILE A 21 8.28 24.39 10.72
CA ILE A 21 7.71 24.58 9.37
C ILE A 21 6.37 25.35 9.45
N HIS A 22 5.55 25.06 10.45
CA HIS A 22 4.29 25.76 10.71
C HIS A 22 4.54 27.19 11.22
N GLY A 23 5.52 27.35 12.11
CA GLY A 23 6.05 28.64 12.53
C GLY A 23 6.62 29.42 11.36
N GLN A 24 7.29 28.80 10.39
CA GLN A 24 7.79 29.46 9.17
C GLN A 24 6.67 29.84 8.19
N ARG A 25 5.59 29.06 8.07
CA ARG A 25 4.43 29.40 7.21
C ARG A 25 3.52 30.46 7.84
N MET A 26 3.22 30.36 9.14
CA MET A 26 2.59 31.44 9.88
C MET A 26 3.47 32.68 9.84
N LYS A 27 4.78 32.56 10.08
CA LYS A 27 5.73 33.66 9.89
C LYS A 27 5.77 34.16 8.45
N LYS A 28 5.35 33.41 7.43
CA LYS A 28 5.24 33.86 6.03
C LYS A 28 3.91 34.55 5.71
N GLN A 29 2.81 34.21 6.39
CA GLN A 29 1.54 34.93 6.27
C GLN A 29 1.45 36.14 7.21
N LEU A 30 1.91 35.99 8.46
CA LEU A 30 2.25 37.11 9.34
C LEU A 30 3.38 37.93 8.73
N SER A 31 4.40 37.39 8.07
CA SER A 31 5.37 38.26 7.37
C SER A 31 4.71 38.95 6.22
N LYS A 32 3.82 38.35 5.42
CA LYS A 32 3.12 39.12 4.37
C LYS A 32 2.22 40.24 4.93
N MET A 33 1.53 39.99 6.04
CA MET A 33 0.67 40.99 6.68
C MET A 33 1.49 42.04 7.45
N LYS A 34 2.60 41.62 8.06
CA LYS A 34 3.58 42.48 8.74
C LYS A 34 4.44 43.24 7.73
N GLU A 35 4.82 42.65 6.61
CA GLU A 35 5.47 43.27 5.44
C GLU A 35 4.51 44.26 4.81
N TYR A 36 3.20 43.97 4.74
CA TYR A 36 2.21 44.95 4.30
C TYR A 36 2.06 46.11 5.30
N GLN A 37 2.05 45.83 6.61
CA GLN A 37 2.02 46.89 7.64
C GLN A 37 3.34 47.66 7.74
N GLU A 38 4.48 47.01 7.53
CA GLU A 38 5.83 47.56 7.48
C GLU A 38 5.98 48.39 6.21
N LEU A 39 5.54 47.91 5.04
CA LEU A 39 5.48 48.66 3.78
C LEU A 39 4.54 49.86 3.89
N LYS A 40 3.37 49.71 4.54
CA LYS A 40 2.46 50.83 4.83
C LYS A 40 3.13 51.85 5.77
N ALA A 41 3.87 51.40 6.77
CA ALA A 41 4.61 52.26 7.68
C ALA A 41 5.82 52.93 7.01
N GLU A 42 6.52 52.21 6.13
CA GLU A 42 7.67 52.67 5.36
C GLU A 42 7.24 53.68 4.31
N MET A 43 6.19 53.41 3.53
CA MET A 43 5.57 54.40 2.64
C MET A 43 5.08 55.64 3.39
N LYS A 44 4.49 55.48 4.59
CA LYS A 44 4.09 56.62 5.43
C LYS A 44 5.32 57.42 5.90
N LYS A 45 6.42 56.75 6.22
CA LYS A 45 7.68 57.37 6.65
C LYS A 45 8.37 58.08 5.48
N ASP A 46 8.46 57.45 4.31
CA ASP A 46 9.07 58.02 3.11
C ASP A 46 8.32 59.27 2.64
N LEU A 47 6.99 59.23 2.62
CA LEU A 47 6.17 60.42 2.33
C LEU A 47 6.37 61.54 3.36
N GLN A 48 6.52 61.21 4.63
CA GLN A 48 6.84 62.19 5.68
C GLN A 48 8.25 62.76 5.51
N GLU A 49 9.21 61.96 5.08
CA GLU A 49 10.61 62.35 4.92
C GLU A 49 10.83 63.19 3.65
N GLU A 50 10.22 62.82 2.52
CA GLU A 50 10.15 63.66 1.32
C GLU A 50 9.45 64.99 1.61
N GLY A 51 8.32 64.96 2.34
CA GLY A 51 7.63 66.17 2.79
C GLY A 51 8.52 67.10 3.62
N LYS A 52 9.30 66.53 4.55
CA LYS A 52 10.28 67.28 5.37
C LYS A 52 11.44 67.84 4.54
N GLN A 53 11.96 67.08 3.57
CA GLN A 53 13.03 67.53 2.69
C GLN A 53 12.57 68.68 1.79
N ILE A 54 11.38 68.58 1.21
CA ILE A 54 10.76 69.65 0.42
C ILE A 54 10.56 70.89 1.29
N ALA A 55 10.01 70.75 2.49
CA ALA A 55 9.82 71.86 3.43
C ALA A 55 11.15 72.53 3.82
N THR A 56 12.21 71.75 4.04
CA THR A 56 13.54 72.26 4.41
C THR A 56 14.19 73.02 3.24
N ARG A 57 14.10 72.50 2.01
CA ARG A 57 14.60 73.20 0.81
C ARG A 57 13.86 74.53 0.59
N LEU A 58 12.54 74.52 0.73
CA LEU A 58 11.72 75.75 0.66
C LEU A 58 12.11 76.74 1.76
N GLN A 59 12.32 76.28 2.99
CA GLN A 59 12.71 77.14 4.10
C GLN A 59 14.09 77.78 3.90
N GLN A 60 15.07 77.03 3.37
CA GLN A 60 16.40 77.54 3.03
C GLN A 60 16.34 78.59 1.90
N GLU A 61 15.56 78.32 0.84
CA GLU A 61 15.35 79.26 -0.27
C GLU A 61 14.68 80.56 0.21
N ILE A 62 13.68 80.45 1.09
CA ILE A 62 13.00 81.61 1.70
C ILE A 62 13.99 82.41 2.56
N GLN A 63 14.77 81.74 3.41
CA GLN A 63 15.74 82.40 4.29
C GLN A 63 16.85 83.11 3.50
N TYR A 64 17.33 82.51 2.41
CA TYR A 64 18.29 83.11 1.49
C TYR A 64 17.73 84.39 0.84
N ARG A 65 16.49 84.36 0.34
CA ARG A 65 15.84 85.53 -0.25
C ARG A 65 15.52 86.60 0.80
N PHE A 66 15.21 86.21 2.04
CA PHE A 66 14.92 87.12 3.15
C PHE A 66 16.13 87.98 3.56
N GLN A 67 17.34 87.44 3.44
CA GLN A 67 18.58 88.17 3.75
C GLN A 67 18.90 89.29 2.77
N MET A 68 18.33 89.26 1.56
CA MET A 68 18.61 90.21 0.47
C MET A 68 17.69 91.44 0.45
N LEU A 69 16.83 91.61 1.47
CA LEU A 69 15.78 92.63 1.51
C LEU A 69 16.14 93.80 2.44
N THR A 70 15.49 94.94 2.24
CA THR A 70 15.54 96.07 3.18
C THR A 70 14.73 95.76 4.45
N ASP A 71 14.96 96.47 5.56
CA ASP A 71 14.30 96.16 6.84
C ASP A 71 12.77 96.36 6.80
N GLU A 72 12.29 97.29 5.97
CA GLU A 72 10.87 97.51 5.71
C GLU A 72 10.27 96.32 4.92
N GLN A 73 10.99 95.81 3.92
CA GLN A 73 10.60 94.63 3.13
C GLN A 73 10.68 93.32 3.93
N LYS A 74 11.60 93.20 4.89
CA LYS A 74 11.69 92.05 5.80
C LYS A 74 10.47 91.94 6.71
N THR A 75 9.93 93.08 7.15
CA THR A 75 8.73 93.10 8.00
C THR A 75 7.52 92.62 7.22
N GLU A 76 7.30 93.15 6.03
CA GLU A 76 6.21 92.71 5.14
C GLU A 76 6.36 91.24 4.70
N MET A 77 7.59 90.80 4.41
CA MET A 77 7.84 89.41 4.03
C MET A 77 7.64 88.43 5.20
N SER A 78 7.96 88.83 6.43
CA SER A 78 7.74 88.00 7.63
C SER A 78 6.25 87.74 7.87
N GLU A 79 5.41 88.77 7.69
CA GLU A 79 3.96 88.62 7.76
C GLU A 79 3.42 87.69 6.66
N ARG A 80 3.88 87.87 5.42
CA ARG A 80 3.53 86.99 4.30
C ARG A 80 4.01 85.54 4.50
N GLN A 81 5.19 85.35 5.07
CA GLN A 81 5.74 84.03 5.38
C GLN A 81 4.95 83.32 6.49
N SER A 82 4.55 84.05 7.53
CA SER A 82 3.68 83.54 8.59
C SER A 82 2.33 83.09 8.03
N ALA A 83 1.71 83.91 7.18
CA ALA A 83 0.46 83.57 6.49
C ALA A 83 0.61 82.32 5.60
N ALA A 84 1.67 82.25 4.79
CA ALA A 84 1.95 81.10 3.92
C ALA A 84 2.20 79.81 4.73
N ASN A 85 2.90 79.88 5.86
CA ASN A 85 3.12 78.73 6.74
C ASN A 85 1.81 78.24 7.37
N GLN A 86 0.92 79.14 7.79
CA GLN A 86 -0.41 78.77 8.28
C GLN A 86 -1.25 78.09 7.18
N GLU A 87 -1.18 78.59 5.95
CA GLU A 87 -1.87 78.01 4.81
C GLU A 87 -1.31 76.62 4.44
N LEU A 88 0.02 76.45 4.44
CA LEU A 88 0.67 75.16 4.23
C LEU A 88 0.32 74.14 5.31
N GLN A 89 0.24 74.54 6.58
CA GLN A 89 -0.23 73.66 7.66
C GLN A 89 -1.68 73.24 7.44
N ARG A 90 -2.56 74.15 7.01
CA ARG A 90 -3.96 73.82 6.66
C ARG A 90 -4.04 72.89 5.46
N ILE A 91 -3.21 73.08 4.43
CA ILE A 91 -3.15 72.18 3.26
C ILE A 91 -2.65 70.80 3.69
N GLY A 92 -1.56 70.73 4.48
CA GLY A 92 -1.01 69.48 4.98
C GLY A 92 -1.99 68.68 5.84
N GLY A 93 -2.74 69.37 6.71
CA GLY A 93 -3.84 68.76 7.48
C GLY A 93 -4.91 68.14 6.58
N ARG A 94 -5.42 68.92 5.61
CA ARG A 94 -6.42 68.43 4.63
C ARG A 94 -5.94 67.25 3.80
N VAL A 95 -4.68 67.27 3.34
CA VAL A 95 -4.10 66.16 2.55
C VAL A 95 -3.97 64.90 3.41
N THR A 96 -3.58 65.04 4.67
CA THR A 96 -3.47 63.90 5.60
C THR A 96 -4.84 63.27 5.86
N GLU A 97 -5.83 64.09 6.21
CA GLU A 97 -7.22 63.65 6.43
C GLU A 97 -7.81 62.97 5.18
N GLU A 98 -7.62 63.56 4.00
CA GLU A 98 -8.08 62.97 2.73
C GLU A 98 -7.39 61.64 2.43
N THR A 99 -6.10 61.52 2.74
CA THR A 99 -5.33 60.29 2.53
C THR A 99 -5.78 59.18 3.49
N GLU A 100 -5.99 59.51 4.77
CA GLU A 100 -6.52 58.58 5.77
C GLU A 100 -7.93 58.11 5.39
N ARG A 101 -8.82 59.03 5.00
CA ARG A 101 -10.15 58.69 4.50
C ARG A 101 -10.10 57.72 3.30
N ARG A 102 -9.24 57.98 2.32
CA ARG A 102 -9.09 57.08 1.15
C ARG A 102 -8.55 55.70 1.53
N ILE A 103 -7.64 55.63 2.49
CA ILE A 103 -7.13 54.35 3.00
C ILE A 103 -8.24 53.57 3.70
N GLU A 104 -9.06 54.23 4.51
CA GLU A 104 -10.20 53.62 5.19
C GLU A 104 -11.24 53.13 4.18
N GLU A 105 -11.64 53.95 3.21
CA GLU A 105 -12.57 53.58 2.13
C GLU A 105 -12.06 52.37 1.35
N LYS A 106 -10.77 52.33 1.00
CA LYS A 106 -10.18 51.19 0.28
C LYS A 106 -10.09 49.94 1.14
N THR A 107 -9.81 50.08 2.43
CA THR A 107 -9.79 48.96 3.37
C THR A 107 -11.18 48.36 3.51
N GLN A 108 -12.21 49.20 3.65
CA GLN A 108 -13.60 48.74 3.72
C GLN A 108 -14.03 48.04 2.43
N GLN A 109 -13.71 48.61 1.25
CA GLN A 109 -14.00 47.97 -0.04
C GLN A 109 -13.34 46.58 -0.17
N LEU A 110 -12.13 46.40 0.37
CA LEU A 110 -11.47 45.10 0.38
C LEU A 110 -12.17 44.13 1.33
N LEU A 111 -12.51 44.57 2.55
CA LEU A 111 -13.23 43.75 3.52
C LEU A 111 -14.59 43.28 2.97
N ASP A 112 -15.35 44.18 2.34
CA ASP A 112 -16.63 43.84 1.72
C ASP A 112 -16.47 42.78 0.63
N ARG A 113 -15.43 42.90 -0.21
CA ARG A 113 -15.11 41.89 -1.23
C ARG A 113 -14.70 40.56 -0.60
N PHE A 114 -13.89 40.57 0.46
CA PHE A 114 -13.51 39.35 1.17
C PHE A 114 -14.73 38.65 1.79
N ASN A 115 -15.65 39.41 2.38
CA ASN A 115 -16.88 38.85 2.94
C ASN A 115 -17.73 38.15 1.87
N VAL A 116 -17.86 38.73 0.67
CA VAL A 116 -18.56 38.08 -0.44
C VAL A 116 -17.93 36.72 -0.79
N TYR A 117 -16.60 36.64 -0.86
CA TYR A 117 -15.92 35.36 -1.14
C TYR A 117 -16.13 34.32 -0.03
N ILE A 118 -16.08 34.74 1.24
CA ILE A 118 -16.33 33.85 2.38
C ILE A 118 -17.78 33.32 2.31
N GLU A 119 -18.76 34.19 2.06
CA GLU A 119 -20.17 33.80 1.93
C GLU A 119 -20.43 32.90 0.71
N GLU A 120 -19.72 33.10 -0.39
CA GLU A 120 -19.79 32.20 -1.56
C GLU A 120 -19.21 30.82 -1.22
N GLU A 121 -18.04 30.76 -0.60
CA GLU A 121 -17.43 29.51 -0.17
C GLU A 121 -18.32 28.76 0.83
N GLU A 122 -18.87 29.44 1.83
CA GLU A 122 -19.81 28.83 2.78
C GLU A 122 -21.06 28.29 2.09
N ARG A 123 -21.61 29.01 1.11
CA ARG A 123 -22.76 28.54 0.31
C ARG A 123 -22.41 27.28 -0.48
N GLU A 124 -21.25 27.23 -1.10
CA GLU A 124 -20.79 26.03 -1.82
C GLU A 124 -20.58 24.84 -0.88
N ILE A 125 -19.93 25.04 0.26
CA ILE A 125 -19.74 23.99 1.29
C ILE A 125 -21.10 23.45 1.76
N ASN A 126 -22.06 24.32 2.03
CA ASN A 126 -23.41 23.91 2.44
C ASN A 126 -24.16 23.16 1.33
N ALA A 127 -23.96 23.53 0.07
CA ALA A 127 -24.52 22.80 -1.07
C ALA A 127 -23.96 21.37 -1.17
N TRP A 128 -22.65 21.20 -0.98
CA TRP A 128 -22.03 19.86 -0.91
C TRP A 128 -22.61 19.02 0.24
N LEU A 129 -22.71 19.59 1.44
CA LEU A 129 -23.28 18.89 2.60
C LEU A 129 -24.74 18.49 2.38
N THR A 130 -25.53 19.35 1.75
CA THR A 130 -26.93 19.07 1.39
C THR A 130 -27.01 17.91 0.39
N HIS A 131 -26.13 17.89 -0.61
CA HIS A 131 -26.05 16.81 -1.59
C HIS A 131 -25.68 15.47 -0.93
N VAL A 132 -24.74 15.48 0.02
CA VAL A 132 -24.34 14.29 0.80
C VAL A 132 -25.48 13.76 1.69
N GLN A 133 -26.31 14.64 2.23
CA GLN A 133 -27.48 14.25 3.04
C GLN A 133 -28.55 13.54 2.21
N GLN A 134 -28.70 13.91 0.95
CA GLN A 134 -29.68 13.32 0.02
C GLN A 134 -29.24 11.98 -0.59
N GLU A 135 -27.94 11.67 -0.56
CA GLU A 135 -27.44 10.38 -1.04
C GLU A 135 -27.74 9.29 0.01
N ASP A 136 -28.07 8.08 -0.42
CA ASP A 136 -28.29 6.94 0.48
C ASP A 136 -27.06 6.01 0.53
N ASN A 137 -26.33 5.94 -0.59
CA ASN A 137 -25.18 5.07 -0.69
C ASN A 137 -23.97 5.67 0.05
N ARG A 138 -23.54 4.99 1.11
CA ARG A 138 -22.41 5.43 1.94
C ARG A 138 -21.10 5.58 1.17
N ALA A 139 -20.79 4.68 0.23
CA ALA A 139 -19.56 4.80 -0.57
C ALA A 139 -19.59 6.06 -1.44
N LYS A 140 -20.74 6.35 -2.06
CA LYS A 140 -20.94 7.59 -2.81
C LYS A 140 -20.83 8.83 -1.93
N LYS A 141 -21.34 8.81 -0.69
CA LYS A 141 -21.14 9.92 0.27
C LYS A 141 -19.65 10.22 0.47
N VAL A 142 -18.86 9.17 0.68
CA VAL A 142 -17.40 9.30 0.85
C VAL A 142 -16.77 9.90 -0.41
N ASP A 143 -17.15 9.43 -1.60
CA ASP A 143 -16.61 9.96 -2.88
C ASP A 143 -16.97 11.45 -3.10
N ILE A 144 -18.21 11.84 -2.79
CA ILE A 144 -18.69 13.23 -2.87
C ILE A 144 -17.90 14.11 -1.89
N LEU A 145 -17.72 13.64 -0.64
CA LEU A 145 -17.01 14.38 0.40
C LEU A 145 -15.52 14.52 0.09
N GLU A 146 -14.87 13.49 -0.47
CA GLU A 146 -13.47 13.61 -0.93
C GLU A 146 -13.34 14.64 -2.05
N SER A 147 -14.29 14.65 -2.99
CA SER A 147 -14.34 15.66 -4.05
C SER A 147 -14.52 17.07 -3.49
N ALA A 148 -15.41 17.23 -2.50
CA ALA A 148 -15.64 18.50 -1.82
C ALA A 148 -14.41 18.97 -1.02
N ILE A 149 -13.73 18.05 -0.31
CA ILE A 149 -12.51 18.35 0.45
C ILE A 149 -11.35 18.72 -0.48
N ASN A 150 -11.22 18.06 -1.64
CA ASN A 150 -10.21 18.46 -2.62
C ASN A 150 -10.43 19.89 -3.15
N LYS A 151 -11.68 20.35 -3.22
CA LYS A 151 -12.03 21.73 -3.60
C LYS A 151 -11.85 22.72 -2.44
N HIS A 152 -12.25 22.33 -1.23
CA HIS A 152 -12.19 23.15 -0.01
C HIS A 152 -11.43 22.43 1.12
N PRO A 153 -10.10 22.28 0.99
CA PRO A 153 -9.32 21.41 1.88
C PRO A 153 -9.12 21.98 3.28
N SER A 154 -9.50 23.23 3.54
CA SER A 154 -9.48 23.86 4.86
C SER A 154 -10.79 23.68 5.63
N SER A 155 -11.85 23.15 5.00
CA SER A 155 -13.18 23.09 5.60
C SER A 155 -13.34 21.94 6.59
N ARG A 156 -13.33 22.27 7.88
CA ARG A 156 -13.58 21.32 8.96
C ARG A 156 -14.96 20.64 8.85
N LYS A 157 -16.01 21.37 8.46
CA LYS A 157 -17.37 20.82 8.32
C LYS A 157 -17.43 19.65 7.32
N LEU A 158 -16.71 19.77 6.20
CA LEU A 158 -16.63 18.69 5.20
C LEU A 158 -15.87 17.48 5.76
N VAL A 159 -14.79 17.72 6.51
CA VAL A 159 -13.98 16.65 7.12
C VAL A 159 -14.73 15.91 8.22
N GLU A 160 -15.48 16.61 9.07
CA GLU A 160 -16.34 15.98 10.07
C GLU A 160 -17.39 15.08 9.41
N GLY A 161 -18.03 15.56 8.34
CA GLY A 161 -18.95 14.76 7.53
C GLY A 161 -18.27 13.54 6.90
N TYR A 162 -17.04 13.72 6.40
CA TYR A 162 -16.25 12.65 5.80
C TYR A 162 -15.89 11.55 6.80
N ILE A 163 -15.39 11.93 7.98
CA ILE A 163 -15.05 10.99 9.06
C ILE A 163 -16.28 10.17 9.43
N ALA A 164 -17.42 10.84 9.63
CA ALA A 164 -18.68 10.15 9.96
C ALA A 164 -19.12 9.16 8.86
N ALA A 165 -18.91 9.51 7.58
CA ALA A 165 -19.27 8.65 6.46
C ALA A 165 -18.31 7.46 6.27
N ILE A 166 -17.00 7.65 6.48
CA ILE A 166 -15.98 6.62 6.22
C ILE A 166 -15.76 5.68 7.41
N GLN A 167 -16.01 6.12 8.64
CA GLN A 167 -15.76 5.32 9.85
C GLN A 167 -16.45 3.96 9.86
N PRO A 168 -17.71 3.79 9.41
CA PRO A 168 -18.31 2.45 9.32
C PRO A 168 -17.60 1.53 8.31
N LEU A 169 -16.99 2.09 7.26
CA LEU A 169 -16.26 1.31 6.24
C LEU A 169 -14.91 0.83 6.77
N THR A 170 -14.28 1.55 7.69
CA THR A 170 -13.05 1.11 8.37
C THR A 170 -13.28 -0.03 9.38
N GLN A 171 -14.55 -0.35 9.65
CA GLN A 171 -14.99 -1.47 10.48
C GLN A 171 -15.66 -2.59 9.66
N ALA A 172 -15.61 -2.53 8.33
CA ALA A 172 -16.22 -3.54 7.47
C ALA A 172 -15.58 -4.93 7.68
N THR A 173 -16.39 -5.98 7.60
CA THR A 173 -15.94 -7.38 7.69
C THR A 173 -15.08 -7.80 6.49
N ASN A 174 -15.28 -7.16 5.34
CA ASN A 174 -14.48 -7.39 4.15
C ASN A 174 -13.14 -6.65 4.25
N ASP A 175 -12.03 -7.41 4.37
CA ASP A 175 -10.68 -6.87 4.54
C ASP A 175 -10.26 -5.91 3.42
N ARG A 176 -10.69 -6.13 2.16
CA ARG A 176 -10.38 -5.25 1.04
C ARG A 176 -11.05 -3.89 1.20
N ILE A 177 -12.32 -3.87 1.62
CA ILE A 177 -13.07 -2.64 1.88
C ILE A 177 -12.46 -1.90 3.06
N ARG A 178 -12.20 -2.63 4.16
CA ARG A 178 -11.62 -2.08 5.38
C ARG A 178 -10.26 -1.43 5.12
N LYS A 179 -9.35 -2.13 4.44
CA LYS A 179 -8.03 -1.60 4.04
C LYS A 179 -8.17 -0.34 3.19
N SER A 180 -8.99 -0.41 2.14
CA SER A 180 -9.18 0.73 1.24
C SER A 180 -9.77 1.95 1.96
N ALA A 181 -10.69 1.75 2.90
CA ALA A 181 -11.27 2.84 3.68
C ALA A 181 -10.24 3.49 4.61
N ILE A 182 -9.39 2.70 5.28
CA ILE A 182 -8.33 3.22 6.15
C ILE A 182 -7.32 4.06 5.34
N GLU A 183 -6.87 3.56 4.18
CA GLU A 183 -5.92 4.29 3.32
C GLU A 183 -6.52 5.59 2.80
N ARG A 184 -7.79 5.57 2.38
CA ARG A 184 -8.53 6.76 1.95
C ARG A 184 -8.63 7.78 3.09
N MET A 185 -9.02 7.32 4.28
CA MET A 185 -9.14 8.17 5.47
C MET A 185 -7.82 8.87 5.79
N GLN A 186 -6.71 8.13 5.83
CA GLN A 186 -5.37 8.67 6.09
C GLN A 186 -4.96 9.72 5.05
N ARG A 187 -5.20 9.45 3.75
CA ARG A 187 -4.89 10.41 2.67
C ARG A 187 -5.69 11.70 2.81
N THR A 188 -6.99 11.61 3.03
CA THR A 188 -7.87 12.78 3.12
C THR A 188 -7.57 13.62 4.36
N LEU A 189 -7.34 12.98 5.51
CA LEU A 189 -6.97 13.68 6.74
C LEU A 189 -5.59 14.33 6.64
N ARG A 190 -4.67 13.75 5.87
CA ARG A 190 -3.39 14.39 5.57
C ARG A 190 -3.57 15.67 4.77
N VAL A 191 -4.42 15.64 3.73
CA VAL A 191 -4.76 16.83 2.95
C VAL A 191 -5.35 17.92 3.85
N PHE A 192 -6.29 17.56 4.74
CA PHE A 192 -6.86 18.51 5.68
C PHE A 192 -5.80 19.11 6.61
N LEU A 193 -4.94 18.29 7.22
CA LEU A 193 -3.86 18.79 8.09
C LEU A 193 -2.92 19.75 7.36
N ASP A 194 -2.64 19.50 6.09
CA ASP A 194 -1.75 20.37 5.30
C ASP A 194 -2.38 21.73 4.94
N HIS A 195 -3.72 21.87 5.04
CA HIS A 195 -4.49 23.05 4.61
C HIS A 195 -5.43 23.65 5.68
N CYS A 196 -5.52 23.06 6.87
CA CYS A 196 -6.44 23.50 7.91
C CYS A 196 -6.10 24.91 8.42
N GLN A 197 -7.12 25.59 8.96
CA GLN A 197 -6.92 26.85 9.67
C GLN A 197 -6.14 26.61 10.97
N ALA A 198 -5.49 27.65 11.51
CA ALA A 198 -4.68 27.55 12.72
C ALA A 198 -5.49 27.05 13.93
N GLU A 199 -6.74 27.49 14.04
CA GLU A 199 -7.70 27.05 15.07
C GLU A 199 -8.07 25.57 15.00
N ASP A 200 -7.97 24.95 13.81
CA ASP A 200 -8.34 23.56 13.58
C ASP A 200 -7.15 22.60 13.60
N PHE A 201 -5.92 23.11 13.78
CA PHE A 201 -4.70 22.28 13.71
C PHE A 201 -4.72 21.10 14.69
N THR A 202 -5.07 21.35 15.94
CA THR A 202 -5.14 20.29 16.96
C THR A 202 -6.14 19.22 16.56
N TYR A 203 -7.32 19.62 16.09
CA TYR A 203 -8.33 18.69 15.59
C TYR A 203 -7.82 17.88 14.39
N ALA A 204 -7.21 18.52 13.39
CA ALA A 204 -6.66 17.85 12.22
C ALA A 204 -5.56 16.84 12.58
N PHE A 205 -4.68 17.22 13.50
CA PHE A 205 -3.60 16.36 14.00
C PHE A 205 -4.15 15.13 14.72
N ASP A 206 -5.09 15.32 15.65
CA ASP A 206 -5.68 14.23 16.44
C ASP A 206 -6.42 13.23 15.55
N GLN A 207 -7.16 13.71 14.54
CA GLN A 207 -7.84 12.84 13.59
C GLN A 207 -6.85 12.03 12.75
N LEU A 208 -5.78 12.66 12.25
CA LEU A 208 -4.75 11.96 11.48
C LEU A 208 -4.04 10.91 12.34
N ASP A 209 -3.62 11.25 13.56
CA ASP A 209 -2.97 10.31 14.49
C ASP A 209 -3.89 9.12 14.83
N ALA A 210 -5.17 9.37 15.10
CA ALA A 210 -6.16 8.31 15.31
C ALA A 210 -6.28 7.39 14.09
N SER A 211 -6.27 7.94 12.87
CA SER A 211 -6.33 7.16 11.63
C SER A 211 -5.05 6.33 11.37
N LEU A 212 -3.88 6.83 11.78
CA LEU A 212 -2.61 6.09 11.69
C LEU A 212 -2.59 4.94 12.69
N LYS A 213 -3.03 5.17 13.93
CA LYS A 213 -3.20 4.12 14.94
C LYS A 213 -4.16 3.04 14.47
N LEU A 214 -5.28 3.43 13.86
CA LEU A 214 -6.23 2.50 13.26
C LEU A 214 -5.58 1.63 12.17
N GLY A 215 -4.78 2.24 11.29
CA GLY A 215 -4.03 1.52 10.26
C GLY A 215 -3.01 0.55 10.83
N ASN A 216 -2.25 0.96 11.85
CA ASN A 216 -1.29 0.07 12.52
C ASN A 216 -1.99 -1.11 13.20
N ASN A 217 -3.11 -0.87 13.88
CA ASN A 217 -3.90 -1.94 14.49
C ASN A 217 -4.42 -2.92 13.45
N TYR A 218 -4.93 -2.44 12.32
CA TYR A 218 -5.37 -3.28 11.21
C TYR A 218 -4.23 -4.15 10.65
N MET A 219 -3.05 -3.56 10.44
CA MET A 219 -1.88 -4.32 9.96
C MET A 219 -1.47 -5.40 10.96
N ASN A 220 -1.42 -5.08 12.25
CA ASN A 220 -1.13 -6.05 13.32
C ASN A 220 -2.16 -7.18 13.37
N GLU A 221 -3.46 -6.88 13.20
CA GLU A 221 -4.52 -7.91 13.12
C GLU A 221 -4.31 -8.84 11.92
N VAL A 222 -3.98 -8.29 10.75
CA VAL A 222 -3.73 -9.07 9.53
C VAL A 222 -2.48 -9.93 9.67
N GLU A 223 -1.40 -9.39 10.21
CA GLU A 223 -0.17 -10.14 10.50
C GLU A 223 -0.41 -11.23 11.54
N GLY A 224 -1.19 -10.96 12.59
CA GLY A 224 -1.60 -11.94 13.58
C GLY A 224 -2.37 -13.11 12.95
N LYS A 225 -3.37 -12.83 12.11
CA LYS A 225 -4.11 -13.89 11.38
C LYS A 225 -3.20 -14.71 10.46
N ARG A 226 -2.22 -14.06 9.79
CA ARG A 226 -1.24 -14.76 8.95
C ARG A 226 -0.33 -15.67 9.79
N ALA A 227 0.14 -15.19 10.93
CA ALA A 227 0.95 -15.97 11.87
C ALA A 227 0.17 -17.17 12.42
N ASP A 228 -1.10 -16.99 12.80
CA ASP A 228 -1.97 -18.06 13.26
C ASP A 228 -2.20 -19.13 12.18
N HIS A 229 -2.47 -18.69 10.94
CA HIS A 229 -2.63 -19.60 9.82
C HIS A 229 -1.34 -20.39 9.54
N LEU A 230 -0.19 -19.71 9.51
CA LEU A 230 1.11 -20.35 9.35
C LEU A 230 1.36 -21.40 10.44
N ASN A 231 1.14 -21.03 11.70
CA ASN A 231 1.32 -21.93 12.84
C ASN A 231 0.38 -23.14 12.78
N ALA A 232 -0.88 -22.94 12.37
CA ALA A 232 -1.83 -24.03 12.18
C ALA A 232 -1.40 -24.99 11.06
N THR A 233 -0.91 -24.47 9.94
CA THR A 233 -0.37 -25.27 8.83
C THR A 233 0.86 -26.06 9.26
N LEU A 234 1.80 -25.43 9.96
CA LEU A 234 2.99 -26.12 10.48
C LEU A 234 2.64 -27.21 11.50
N LYS A 235 1.68 -26.96 12.41
CA LYS A 235 1.17 -27.99 13.33
C LYS A 235 0.54 -29.17 12.60
N LYS A 236 -0.19 -28.92 11.51
CA LYS A 236 -0.73 -30.00 10.67
C LYS A 236 0.38 -30.81 10.03
N LEU A 237 1.38 -30.16 9.43
CA LEU A 237 2.54 -30.85 8.85
C LEU A 237 3.31 -31.68 9.90
N GLU A 238 3.51 -31.16 11.11
CA GLU A 238 4.09 -31.93 12.22
C GLU A 238 3.24 -33.13 12.62
N SER A 239 1.91 -33.03 12.53
CA SER A 239 1.04 -34.18 12.81
C SER A 239 1.27 -35.33 11.81
N TYR A 240 1.59 -35.01 10.56
CA TYR A 240 1.97 -36.00 9.55
C TYR A 240 3.35 -36.59 9.82
N MET A 241 4.32 -35.79 10.26
CA MET A 241 5.60 -36.34 10.73
C MET A 241 5.41 -37.30 11.92
N ASN A 242 4.55 -36.94 12.87
CA ASN A 242 4.27 -37.80 14.02
C ASN A 242 3.56 -39.10 13.60
N LYS A 243 2.67 -39.05 12.59
CA LYS A 243 2.09 -40.25 11.98
C LYS A 243 3.17 -41.12 11.34
N LEU A 244 4.09 -40.51 10.59
CA LEU A 244 5.19 -41.20 9.95
C LEU A 244 6.11 -41.86 10.98
N ASP A 245 6.52 -41.14 12.03
CA ASP A 245 7.37 -41.66 13.11
C ASP A 245 6.69 -42.83 13.86
N LYS A 246 5.35 -42.87 13.92
CA LYS A 246 4.58 -43.94 14.59
C LYS A 246 4.28 -45.14 13.70
N ASN A 247 3.88 -44.91 12.46
CA ASN A 247 3.36 -45.94 11.56
C ASN A 247 4.41 -46.41 10.54
N GLY A 248 5.55 -45.72 10.44
CA GLY A 248 6.61 -46.00 9.46
C GLY A 248 6.24 -45.69 8.00
N SER A 249 5.00 -45.25 7.75
CA SER A 249 4.48 -44.97 6.41
C SER A 249 3.35 -43.94 6.44
N LEU A 250 3.16 -43.26 5.32
CA LEU A 250 2.06 -42.34 5.04
C LEU A 250 1.17 -42.92 3.94
N SER A 251 -0.15 -42.68 4.02
CA SER A 251 -1.06 -43.04 2.93
C SER A 251 -0.94 -42.04 1.78
N GLU A 252 -1.37 -42.44 0.58
CA GLU A 252 -1.41 -41.56 -0.59
C GLU A 252 -2.22 -40.27 -0.33
N ALA A 253 -3.32 -40.38 0.41
CA ALA A 253 -4.11 -39.23 0.84
C ALA A 253 -3.37 -38.31 1.84
N ASP A 254 -2.52 -38.86 2.70
CA ASP A 254 -1.67 -38.05 3.58
C ASP A 254 -0.61 -37.28 2.76
N ILE A 255 -0.05 -37.91 1.72
CA ILE A 255 0.95 -37.31 0.83
C ILE A 255 0.36 -36.13 0.05
N GLU A 256 -0.80 -36.32 -0.58
CA GLU A 256 -1.49 -35.25 -1.30
C GLU A 256 -1.81 -34.04 -0.41
N GLU A 257 -2.21 -34.29 0.85
CA GLU A 257 -2.51 -33.21 1.79
C GLU A 257 -1.24 -32.48 2.25
N ILE A 258 -0.12 -33.18 2.40
CA ILE A 258 1.19 -32.55 2.68
C ILE A 258 1.58 -31.62 1.53
N GLU A 259 1.46 -32.06 0.27
CA GLU A 259 1.78 -31.23 -0.90
C GLU A 259 0.91 -29.98 -0.99
N LYS A 260 -0.40 -30.12 -0.68
CA LYS A 260 -1.33 -28.98 -0.61
C LYS A 260 -0.93 -28.01 0.49
N LEU A 261 -0.61 -28.50 1.69
CA LEU A 261 -0.19 -27.67 2.82
C LEU A 261 1.14 -26.98 2.52
N ASP A 262 2.11 -27.66 1.91
CA ASP A 262 3.41 -27.09 1.52
C ASP A 262 3.25 -25.96 0.48
N SER A 263 2.40 -26.18 -0.52
CA SER A 263 2.12 -25.20 -1.57
C SER A 263 1.35 -23.98 -1.06
N ALA A 264 0.54 -24.15 0.00
CA ALA A 264 -0.24 -23.09 0.62
C ALA A 264 0.57 -22.22 1.61
N LEU A 265 1.80 -22.61 1.96
CA LEU A 265 2.65 -21.83 2.86
C LEU A 265 3.08 -20.52 2.20
N ASP A 266 2.85 -19.42 2.91
CA ASP A 266 3.42 -18.12 2.55
C ASP A 266 4.92 -18.10 2.86
N ARG A 267 5.73 -18.50 1.87
CA ARG A 267 7.19 -18.56 1.97
C ARG A 267 7.82 -17.18 2.24
N SER A 268 7.16 -16.11 1.82
CA SER A 268 7.66 -14.75 2.06
C SER A 268 7.52 -14.35 3.53
N PHE A 269 6.40 -14.72 4.15
CA PHE A 269 6.16 -14.50 5.57
C PHE A 269 7.00 -15.44 6.45
N LEU A 270 7.16 -16.70 6.04
CA LEU A 270 8.02 -17.67 6.72
C LEU A 270 9.48 -17.18 6.80
N ALA A 271 9.99 -16.51 5.76
CA ALA A 271 11.35 -15.99 5.74
C ALA A 271 11.61 -14.85 6.75
N GLN A 272 10.55 -14.21 7.26
CA GLN A 272 10.64 -13.12 8.23
C GLN A 272 10.67 -13.62 9.69
N ASP A 273 10.20 -14.84 9.94
CA ASP A 273 10.19 -15.48 11.26
C ASP A 273 11.17 -16.67 11.29
N GLU A 274 12.37 -16.42 11.82
CA GLU A 274 13.45 -17.40 11.89
C GLU A 274 13.07 -18.64 12.72
N ALA A 275 12.20 -18.51 13.71
CA ALA A 275 11.77 -19.64 14.54
C ALA A 275 10.83 -20.57 13.74
N GLN A 276 9.83 -20.00 13.05
CA GLN A 276 8.93 -20.78 12.20
C GLN A 276 9.66 -21.36 10.99
N LYS A 277 10.61 -20.62 10.42
CA LYS A 277 11.46 -21.10 9.32
C LYS A 277 12.25 -22.34 9.72
N LYS A 278 12.98 -22.32 10.83
CA LYS A 278 13.72 -23.49 11.34
C LYS A 278 12.79 -24.68 11.59
N ARG A 279 11.61 -24.40 12.15
CA ARG A 279 10.59 -25.42 12.39
C ARG A 279 10.16 -26.07 11.07
N TYR A 280 9.88 -25.29 10.04
CA TYR A 280 9.58 -25.79 8.70
C TYR A 280 10.74 -26.55 8.06
N GLU A 281 11.98 -26.08 8.17
CA GLU A 281 13.17 -26.77 7.63
C GLU A 281 13.34 -28.17 8.23
N VAL A 282 13.11 -28.32 9.54
CA VAL A 282 13.12 -29.63 10.21
C VAL A 282 12.03 -30.54 9.66
N ILE A 283 10.82 -30.00 9.47
CA ILE A 283 9.68 -30.75 8.91
C ILE A 283 9.98 -31.21 7.48
N SER A 284 10.37 -30.25 6.62
CA SER A 284 10.67 -30.46 5.21
C SER A 284 11.79 -31.49 5.02
N LYS A 285 12.87 -31.40 5.81
CA LYS A 285 13.97 -32.36 5.75
C LYS A 285 13.52 -33.79 6.05
N LYS A 286 12.76 -34.01 7.13
CA LYS A 286 12.27 -35.36 7.46
C LYS A 286 11.36 -35.94 6.37
N LEU A 287 10.45 -35.11 5.84
CA LEU A 287 9.55 -35.54 4.77
C LEU A 287 10.35 -35.88 3.50
N MET A 288 11.34 -35.06 3.15
CA MET A 288 12.22 -35.32 2.01
C MET A 288 13.02 -36.61 2.19
N ASP A 289 13.58 -36.85 3.37
CA ASP A 289 14.30 -38.08 3.69
C ASP A 289 13.38 -39.30 3.53
N TYR A 290 12.11 -39.21 3.95
CA TYR A 290 11.12 -40.27 3.75
C TYR A 290 10.82 -40.54 2.28
N PHE A 291 10.52 -39.51 1.49
CA PHE A 291 10.24 -39.68 0.06
C PHE A 291 11.46 -40.19 -0.71
N THR A 292 12.67 -39.79 -0.31
CA THR A 292 13.92 -40.26 -0.92
C THR A 292 14.22 -41.71 -0.55
N ASN A 293 13.95 -42.12 0.69
CA ASN A 293 14.16 -43.49 1.17
C ASN A 293 13.05 -44.48 0.75
N GLN A 294 11.90 -44.00 0.26
CA GLN A 294 10.89 -44.84 -0.41
C GLN A 294 11.23 -45.15 -1.87
N ALA A 295 12.23 -44.50 -2.46
CA ALA A 295 12.74 -44.93 -3.75
C ALA A 295 13.38 -46.32 -3.59
N PRO A 296 12.99 -47.33 -4.40
CA PRO A 296 13.54 -48.66 -4.27
C PRO A 296 15.06 -48.59 -4.41
N SER A 297 15.77 -49.24 -3.50
CA SER A 297 17.23 -49.32 -3.55
C SER A 297 17.68 -49.87 -4.91
N GLU A 298 18.87 -49.50 -5.37
CA GLU A 298 19.41 -50.02 -6.63
C GLU A 298 19.42 -51.57 -6.67
N GLN A 299 19.53 -52.21 -5.51
CA GLN A 299 19.47 -53.66 -5.38
C GLN A 299 18.06 -54.23 -5.58
N GLU A 300 17.03 -53.59 -5.01
CA GLU A 300 15.62 -53.96 -5.21
C GLU A 300 15.18 -53.69 -6.66
N LYS A 301 15.58 -52.53 -7.22
CA LYS A 301 15.36 -52.19 -8.64
C LYS A 301 16.02 -53.22 -9.56
N ARG A 302 17.25 -53.64 -9.25
CA ARG A 302 17.95 -54.70 -10.00
C ARG A 302 17.25 -56.04 -9.90
N SER A 303 16.82 -56.45 -8.71
CA SER A 303 16.06 -57.69 -8.48
C SER A 303 14.74 -57.69 -9.25
N TYR A 304 13.99 -56.58 -9.20
CA TYR A 304 12.76 -56.37 -9.95
C TYR A 304 12.97 -56.53 -11.46
N ASN A 305 13.99 -55.85 -11.99
CA ASN A 305 14.33 -55.93 -13.41
C ASN A 305 14.77 -57.35 -13.83
N PHE A 306 15.51 -58.08 -12.99
CA PHE A 306 15.86 -59.48 -13.29
C PHE A 306 14.64 -60.40 -13.33
N LYS A 307 13.71 -60.26 -12.37
CA LYS A 307 12.45 -61.02 -12.37
C LYS A 307 11.62 -60.70 -13.60
N ALA A 308 11.51 -59.41 -13.96
CA ALA A 308 10.84 -58.97 -15.17
C ALA A 308 11.46 -59.59 -16.41
N LEU A 309 12.79 -59.52 -16.57
CA LEU A 309 13.50 -60.12 -17.70
C LEU A 309 13.25 -61.62 -17.82
N GLN A 310 13.26 -62.36 -16.71
CA GLN A 310 12.96 -63.80 -16.72
C GLN A 310 11.52 -64.08 -17.15
N ALA A 311 10.55 -63.33 -16.62
CA ALA A 311 9.13 -63.49 -16.99
C ALA A 311 8.87 -63.14 -18.46
N ILE A 312 9.45 -62.04 -18.94
CA ILE A 312 9.37 -61.59 -20.35
C ILE A 312 9.99 -62.64 -21.27
N LYS A 313 11.18 -63.14 -20.94
CA LYS A 313 11.85 -64.20 -21.70
C LYS A 313 11.00 -65.48 -21.75
N GLN A 314 10.46 -65.89 -20.60
CA GLN A 314 9.60 -67.07 -20.51
C GLN A 314 8.32 -66.91 -21.34
N ALA A 315 7.73 -65.71 -21.37
CA ALA A 315 6.59 -65.40 -22.22
C ALA A 315 6.95 -65.56 -23.70
N HIS A 316 8.09 -65.01 -24.11
CA HIS A 316 8.57 -65.07 -25.49
C HIS A 316 8.85 -66.49 -25.96
N GLU A 317 9.64 -67.25 -25.20
CA GLU A 317 9.99 -68.64 -25.52
C GLU A 317 8.75 -69.55 -25.52
N SER A 318 7.84 -69.36 -24.56
CA SER A 318 6.58 -70.11 -24.49
C SER A 318 5.61 -69.74 -25.62
N PHE A 319 5.70 -68.54 -26.19
CA PHE A 319 4.89 -68.12 -27.32
C PHE A 319 5.45 -68.72 -28.62
N LEU A 320 6.76 -68.60 -28.86
CA LEU A 320 7.42 -69.14 -30.05
C LEU A 320 7.29 -70.65 -30.18
N SER A 321 7.42 -71.38 -29.07
CA SER A 321 7.27 -72.85 -29.04
C SER A 321 5.87 -73.35 -29.40
N HIS A 322 4.84 -72.50 -29.24
CA HIS A 322 3.43 -72.85 -29.51
C HIS A 322 2.78 -71.85 -30.48
N GLU A 323 3.57 -71.24 -31.37
CA GLU A 323 3.17 -70.05 -32.12
C GLU A 323 1.86 -70.25 -32.92
N LYS A 324 1.69 -71.39 -33.60
CA LYS A 324 0.50 -71.66 -34.42
C LYS A 324 -0.82 -71.63 -33.63
N GLU A 325 -0.79 -72.09 -32.38
CA GLU A 325 -1.94 -72.14 -31.49
C GLU A 325 -2.08 -70.83 -30.70
N ALA A 326 -0.94 -70.30 -30.24
CA ALA A 326 -0.87 -69.04 -29.49
C ALA A 326 -1.40 -67.84 -30.30
N LYS A 327 -1.16 -67.81 -31.63
CA LYS A 327 -1.71 -66.78 -32.54
C LYS A 327 -3.23 -66.69 -32.52
N LYS A 328 -3.90 -67.83 -32.31
CA LYS A 328 -5.36 -67.97 -32.24
C LYS A 328 -5.93 -67.70 -30.84
N GLY A 329 -5.09 -67.33 -29.88
CA GLY A 329 -5.50 -67.03 -28.50
C GLY A 329 -5.38 -68.21 -27.53
N THR A 330 -4.86 -69.36 -27.95
CA THR A 330 -4.59 -70.46 -27.02
C THR A 330 -3.52 -70.02 -26.01
N ASN A 331 -3.79 -70.16 -24.71
CA ASN A 331 -2.92 -69.73 -23.60
C ASN A 331 -2.67 -68.20 -23.50
N ILE A 332 -3.52 -67.36 -24.09
CA ILE A 332 -3.41 -65.88 -24.04
C ILE A 332 -3.27 -65.33 -22.61
N GLN A 333 -3.96 -65.95 -21.66
CA GLN A 333 -3.91 -65.60 -20.24
C GLN A 333 -2.52 -65.83 -19.61
N LYS A 334 -1.80 -66.88 -20.03
CA LYS A 334 -0.45 -67.17 -19.54
C LYS A 334 0.53 -66.09 -19.96
N TYR A 335 0.49 -65.68 -21.23
CA TYR A 335 1.35 -64.62 -21.76
C TYR A 335 1.01 -63.27 -21.12
N SER A 336 -0.28 -62.98 -20.96
CA SER A 336 -0.74 -61.76 -20.31
C SER A 336 -0.31 -61.68 -18.84
N ARG A 337 -0.28 -62.80 -18.11
CA ARG A 337 0.23 -62.83 -16.72
C ARG A 337 1.75 -62.62 -16.63
N LEU A 338 2.52 -63.09 -17.60
CA LEU A 338 3.98 -62.95 -17.60
C LEU A 338 4.44 -61.55 -18.06
N LEU A 339 3.68 -60.92 -18.96
CA LEU A 339 3.97 -59.59 -19.49
C LEU A 339 3.20 -58.45 -18.79
N GLY A 340 2.13 -58.78 -18.09
CA GLY A 340 1.32 -57.82 -17.33
C GLY A 340 1.84 -57.60 -15.91
N GLY A 341 1.44 -56.47 -15.33
CA GLY A 341 1.68 -56.16 -13.92
C GLY A 341 3.03 -55.50 -13.64
N TRP A 342 3.89 -55.35 -14.65
CA TRP A 342 5.17 -54.66 -14.49
C TRP A 342 5.02 -53.14 -14.66
N ASP A 343 5.58 -52.39 -13.72
CA ASP A 343 5.67 -50.93 -13.74
C ASP A 343 6.86 -50.50 -14.61
N MET A 344 6.56 -49.93 -15.78
CA MET A 344 7.59 -49.53 -16.75
C MET A 344 8.49 -48.40 -16.24
N ASP A 345 8.00 -47.55 -15.34
CA ASP A 345 8.77 -46.43 -14.80
C ASP A 345 9.90 -46.92 -13.87
N ARG A 346 9.84 -48.18 -13.44
CA ARG A 346 10.85 -48.83 -12.60
C ARG A 346 11.86 -49.67 -13.40
N PHE A 347 11.67 -49.81 -14.71
CA PHE A 347 12.62 -50.52 -15.56
C PHE A 347 13.91 -49.75 -15.78
N TYR A 348 15.01 -50.48 -15.91
CA TYR A 348 16.19 -49.93 -16.58
C TYR A 348 15.87 -49.72 -18.06
N PRO A 349 16.50 -48.73 -18.72
CA PRO A 349 16.28 -48.50 -20.15
C PRO A 349 16.45 -49.78 -20.99
N ALA A 350 17.42 -50.62 -20.66
CA ALA A 350 17.64 -51.90 -21.34
C ALA A 350 16.46 -52.89 -21.17
N THR A 351 15.91 -52.98 -19.96
CA THR A 351 14.75 -53.85 -19.67
C THR A 351 13.50 -53.34 -20.39
N GLN A 352 13.29 -52.02 -20.43
CA GLN A 352 12.17 -51.40 -21.11
C GLN A 352 12.21 -51.67 -22.63
N VAL A 353 13.38 -51.50 -23.25
CA VAL A 353 13.58 -51.82 -24.68
C VAL A 353 13.30 -53.30 -24.95
N TYR A 354 13.78 -54.21 -24.10
CA TYR A 354 13.53 -55.64 -24.26
C TYR A 354 12.05 -55.99 -24.10
N TYR A 355 11.38 -55.43 -23.09
CA TYR A 355 9.94 -55.59 -22.87
C TYR A 355 9.14 -55.16 -24.11
N GLN A 356 9.41 -53.95 -24.61
CA GLN A 356 8.70 -53.40 -25.77
C GLN A 356 8.92 -54.25 -27.03
N SER A 357 10.15 -54.73 -27.23
CA SER A 357 10.49 -55.63 -28.34
C SER A 357 9.70 -56.94 -28.29
N VAL A 358 9.69 -57.62 -27.13
CA VAL A 358 8.96 -58.89 -26.94
C VAL A 358 7.46 -58.70 -27.02
N TYR A 359 6.92 -57.66 -26.37
CA TYR A 359 5.51 -57.33 -26.44
C TYR A 359 5.07 -57.09 -27.89
N SER A 360 5.83 -56.29 -28.64
CA SER A 360 5.54 -55.98 -30.04
C SER A 360 5.61 -57.23 -30.93
N ASP A 361 6.63 -58.08 -30.75
CA ASP A 361 6.76 -59.33 -31.51
C ASP A 361 5.54 -60.24 -31.29
N ILE A 362 5.16 -60.49 -30.04
CA ILE A 362 3.98 -61.29 -29.70
C ILE A 362 2.72 -60.63 -30.26
N PHE A 363 2.51 -59.33 -30.00
CA PHE A 363 1.32 -58.60 -30.42
C PHE A 363 1.16 -58.54 -31.94
N SER A 364 2.25 -58.43 -32.69
CA SER A 364 2.24 -58.40 -34.16
C SER A 364 1.75 -59.73 -34.75
N LYS A 365 2.11 -60.85 -34.12
CA LYS A 365 1.81 -62.21 -34.56
C LYS A 365 0.40 -62.68 -34.21
N LEU A 366 -0.22 -62.13 -33.15
CA LEU A 366 -1.60 -62.44 -32.77
C LEU A 366 -2.61 -62.11 -33.89
N GLU A 367 -3.66 -62.91 -34.00
CA GLU A 367 -4.78 -62.61 -34.89
C GLU A 367 -5.54 -61.36 -34.43
N ALA A 368 -6.11 -60.61 -35.39
CA ALA A 368 -6.77 -59.32 -35.12
C ALA A 368 -7.87 -59.40 -34.03
N GLN A 369 -8.59 -60.53 -33.97
CA GLN A 369 -9.65 -60.79 -33.01
C GLN A 369 -9.16 -61.06 -31.57
N VAL A 370 -7.89 -61.48 -31.39
CA VAL A 370 -7.31 -61.82 -30.09
C VAL A 370 -6.61 -60.63 -29.44
N LYS A 371 -6.12 -59.68 -30.25
CA LYS A 371 -5.38 -58.49 -29.79
C LYS A 371 -6.11 -57.68 -28.72
N PRO A 372 -7.42 -57.37 -28.84
CA PRO A 372 -8.13 -56.59 -27.83
C PRO A 372 -8.21 -57.32 -26.48
N GLU A 373 -8.43 -58.64 -26.51
CA GLU A 373 -8.52 -59.47 -25.30
C GLU A 373 -7.17 -59.54 -24.58
N PHE A 374 -6.08 -59.73 -25.33
CA PHE A 374 -4.72 -59.72 -24.81
C PHE A 374 -4.36 -58.38 -24.13
N THR A 375 -4.65 -57.25 -24.78
CA THR A 375 -4.43 -55.92 -24.19
C THR A 375 -5.24 -55.75 -22.90
N LYS A 376 -6.51 -56.15 -22.90
CA LYS A 376 -7.38 -56.05 -21.71
C LYS A 376 -6.84 -56.89 -20.55
N MET A 377 -6.31 -58.08 -20.81
CA MET A 377 -5.73 -58.93 -19.77
C MET A 377 -4.42 -58.35 -19.20
N ILE A 378 -3.59 -57.71 -20.02
CA ILE A 378 -2.36 -57.03 -19.57
C ILE A 378 -2.68 -55.77 -18.76
N MET A 379 -3.74 -55.04 -19.08
CA MET A 379 -4.16 -53.87 -18.28
C MET A 379 -4.71 -54.27 -16.91
N ASN A 380 -5.37 -55.43 -16.82
CA ASN A 380 -6.04 -55.90 -15.60
C ASN A 380 -5.21 -56.91 -14.78
N SER A 381 -3.94 -57.12 -15.11
CA SER A 381 -3.06 -58.01 -14.36
C SER A 381 -2.64 -57.39 -13.03
N ASP A 382 -2.57 -58.20 -11.97
CA ASP A 382 -2.11 -57.78 -10.66
C ASP A 382 -0.70 -57.18 -10.72
N GLN A 383 -0.52 -55.99 -10.12
CA GLN A 383 0.77 -55.31 -10.09
C GLN A 383 1.82 -56.15 -9.37
N GLN A 384 2.97 -56.34 -10.03
CA GLN A 384 4.14 -56.96 -9.47
C GLN A 384 4.86 -55.95 -8.58
N THR A 385 5.07 -56.30 -7.32
CA THR A 385 5.72 -55.42 -6.34
C THR A 385 7.23 -55.44 -6.50
N VAL A 386 7.86 -54.28 -6.30
CA VAL A 386 9.28 -54.24 -5.99
C VAL A 386 9.40 -54.77 -4.56
N GLY A 387 9.92 -55.99 -4.45
CA GLY A 387 9.99 -56.73 -3.18
C GLY A 387 11.06 -56.21 -2.25
#